data_AF-A0A438GS73-F1
#
_entry.id   AF-A0A438GS73-F1
#
_cell.length_a   1.000
_cell.length_b   1.000
_cell.length_c   1.000
_cell.angle_alpha   90.00
_cell.angle_beta   90.00
_cell.angle_gamma   90.00
#
_symmetry.space_group_name_H-M   'P 1'
#
loop_
_entity.id
_entity.type
_entity.pdbx_description
1 polymer ?
#
loop_
_entity_poly.entity_id
_entity_poly.type
_entity_poly.pdbx_seq_one_letter_code
_entity_poly.pdbx_strand_id
1 'polypeptide(L)'
;MVVKQLKDDNFLLKCATPDQAKCPQFSFGSIQIPLYCFASQSLDDSGRFGRFSCIPDDEPSTLESLLLAQWEDRMWKGIYRYDVTTSEIKIIGGRRKFLAQLNEEWNMDHLSDPDENEVCWRGDSFIFNWVKHHEELLFCVASGEKAIPELIPTAPVPNASILVLSNVTPVEYGHVFLVPHGFTSISQFMDARSLEMVTRVAMEVKNRSFRVFYDCSMPSASLYFQVPTC
;
A
#
# COMPACT_ATOMS: atom_id res chain seq x y z
N MET A 1 -44.67 -34.58 17.44
CA MET A 1 -43.22 -34.43 17.19
C MET A 1 -42.84 -33.02 17.60
N VAL A 2 -42.25 -32.86 18.78
CA VAL A 2 -41.93 -31.56 19.40
C VAL A 2 -40.44 -31.59 19.72
N VAL A 3 -39.69 -30.71 19.07
CA VAL A 3 -38.23 -30.59 19.24
C VAL A 3 -37.96 -29.79 20.50
N LYS A 4 -37.29 -30.41 21.47
CA LYS A 4 -36.81 -29.76 22.70
C LYS A 4 -35.64 -28.82 22.37
N GLN A 5 -35.73 -27.59 22.85
CA GLN A 5 -34.58 -26.68 22.95
C GLN A 5 -33.63 -27.19 24.05
N LEU A 6 -32.34 -27.20 23.74
CA LEU A 6 -31.27 -27.33 24.72
C LEU A 6 -30.56 -25.98 24.80
N LYS A 7 -30.65 -25.37 25.98
CA LYS A 7 -29.83 -24.25 26.45
C LYS A 7 -28.43 -24.78 26.73
N ASP A 8 -27.40 -24.12 26.23
CA ASP A 8 -26.05 -24.18 26.80
C ASP A 8 -25.53 -22.75 26.97
N ASP A 9 -25.80 -22.23 28.18
CA ASP A 9 -25.06 -21.12 28.78
C ASP A 9 -23.69 -21.67 29.22
N ASN A 10 -22.61 -21.33 28.51
CA ASN A 10 -21.23 -21.25 29.03
C ASN A 10 -20.24 -20.86 27.93
N PHE A 11 -20.27 -19.59 27.52
CA PHE A 11 -19.14 -18.98 26.82
C PHE A 11 -18.73 -17.73 27.57
N LEU A 12 -18.00 -17.89 28.68
CA LEU A 12 -17.00 -16.92 29.11
C LEU A 12 -16.04 -17.55 30.13
N LEU A 13 -14.76 -17.41 29.80
CA LEU A 13 -13.58 -17.41 30.66
C LEU A 13 -12.95 -18.73 31.12
N LYS A 14 -11.72 -18.93 30.61
CA LYS A 14 -10.51 -19.62 31.13
C LYS A 14 -9.97 -20.55 30.02
N CYS A 15 -8.73 -20.44 29.55
CA CYS A 15 -7.52 -20.19 30.30
C CYS A 15 -6.53 -19.34 29.49
N ALA A 16 -5.90 -18.39 30.18
CA ALA A 16 -4.54 -17.99 29.86
C ALA A 16 -3.60 -19.14 30.25
N THR A 17 -2.74 -19.57 29.34
CA THR A 17 -1.45 -20.19 29.64
C THR A 17 -0.40 -19.61 28.69
N PRO A 18 0.85 -19.42 29.16
CA PRO A 18 1.82 -18.54 28.54
C PRO A 18 2.81 -19.38 27.73
N ASP A 19 2.58 -19.49 26.43
CA ASP A 19 3.64 -19.82 25.48
C ASP A 19 3.42 -18.97 24.24
N GLN A 20 3.72 -17.68 24.41
CA GLN A 20 3.87 -16.74 23.31
C GLN A 20 5.14 -17.14 22.55
N ALA A 21 4.97 -18.01 21.56
CA ALA A 21 5.93 -18.09 20.47
C ALA A 21 6.04 -16.69 19.88
N LYS A 22 7.23 -16.10 20.03
CA LYS A 22 7.61 -14.77 19.55
C LYS A 22 7.58 -14.77 18.03
N CYS A 23 6.40 -14.61 17.42
CA CYS A 23 6.35 -13.95 16.12
C CYS A 23 6.71 -12.48 16.38
N PRO A 24 7.71 -11.89 15.72
CA PRO A 24 7.95 -10.46 15.81
C PRO A 24 6.74 -9.76 15.18
N GLN A 25 5.75 -9.44 16.01
CA GLN A 25 4.62 -8.63 15.60
C GLN A 25 5.19 -7.25 15.30
N PHE A 26 5.36 -6.93 14.03
CA PHE A 26 5.93 -5.67 13.58
C PHE A 26 4.97 -4.55 14.00
N SER A 27 5.25 -3.93 15.14
CA SER A 27 4.42 -2.86 15.69
C SER A 27 4.85 -1.53 15.13
N PHE A 28 4.02 -0.91 14.28
CA PHE A 28 4.28 0.43 13.73
C PHE A 28 4.35 1.54 14.80
N GLY A 29 3.95 1.27 16.05
CA GLY A 29 3.93 2.25 17.13
C GLY A 29 5.28 2.87 17.50
N SER A 30 6.40 2.28 17.09
CA SER A 30 7.76 2.82 17.29
C SER A 30 8.43 3.33 16.02
N ILE A 31 7.82 3.14 14.85
CA ILE A 31 8.40 3.53 13.56
C ILE A 31 8.08 5.00 13.32
N GLN A 32 9.13 5.80 13.15
CA GLN A 32 9.01 7.18 12.72
C GLN A 32 9.37 7.30 11.24
N ILE A 33 8.50 7.94 10.48
CA ILE A 33 8.63 8.01 9.02
C ILE A 33 8.03 9.32 8.49
N PRO A 34 8.41 9.79 7.29
CA PRO A 34 7.69 10.90 6.67
C PRO A 34 6.18 10.62 6.57
N LEU A 35 5.40 11.62 6.95
CA LEU A 35 3.94 11.59 6.90
C LEU A 35 3.44 12.74 6.04
N TYR A 36 2.76 12.39 4.96
CA TYR A 36 2.04 13.35 4.13
C TYR A 36 0.58 13.41 4.58
N CYS A 37 0.12 14.59 4.98
CA CYS A 37 -1.26 14.81 5.37
C CYS A 37 -1.99 15.58 4.27
N PHE A 38 -3.13 15.05 3.81
CA PHE A 38 -4.03 15.78 2.91
C PHE A 38 -4.59 17.04 3.59
N ALA A 39 -5.02 18.01 2.78
CA ALA A 39 -5.87 19.08 3.29
C ALA A 39 -7.19 18.52 3.87
N SER A 40 -7.73 19.19 4.89
CA SER A 40 -9.02 18.87 5.47
C SER A 40 -10.14 19.08 4.46
N GLN A 41 -11.09 18.14 4.45
CA GLN A 41 -12.30 18.26 3.66
C GLN A 41 -13.27 19.18 4.41
N SER A 42 -13.58 20.37 3.88
CA SER A 42 -14.74 21.11 4.39
C SER A 42 -16.01 20.37 3.97
N LEU A 43 -16.76 19.87 4.95
CA LEU A 43 -18.05 19.16 4.79
C LEU A 43 -19.12 19.95 4.02
N ASP A 44 -18.93 21.25 3.80
CA ASP A 44 -19.87 22.13 3.08
C ASP A 44 -19.70 22.12 1.55
N ASP A 45 -18.67 21.47 0.99
CA ASP A 45 -18.40 21.53 -0.44
C ASP A 45 -18.96 20.32 -1.23
N SER A 46 -20.26 20.07 -1.06
CA SER A 46 -21.03 19.17 -1.95
C SER A 46 -21.15 19.70 -3.39
N GLY A 47 -20.46 20.80 -3.73
CA GLY A 47 -20.52 21.49 -5.02
C GLY A 47 -19.19 21.65 -5.76
N ARG A 48 -18.05 21.25 -5.20
CA ARG A 48 -16.75 21.31 -5.90
C ARG A 48 -15.97 20.02 -5.78
N PHE A 49 -16.41 19.02 -6.56
CA PHE A 49 -15.41 18.32 -7.37
C PHE A 49 -14.77 19.41 -8.23
N GLY A 50 -13.60 19.88 -7.78
CA GLY A 50 -12.95 21.07 -8.27
C GLY A 50 -13.02 21.14 -9.79
N ARG A 51 -13.57 22.25 -10.30
CA ARG A 51 -13.54 22.62 -11.70
C ARG A 51 -12.16 22.26 -12.25
N PHE A 52 -12.11 21.23 -13.09
CA PHE A 52 -10.89 20.75 -13.72
C PHE A 52 -10.24 21.92 -14.44
N SER A 53 -9.18 22.47 -13.85
CA SER A 53 -8.28 23.36 -14.56
C SER A 53 -7.55 22.49 -15.57
N CYS A 54 -7.93 22.58 -16.84
CA CYS A 54 -7.31 21.85 -17.94
C CYS A 54 -5.88 22.33 -18.25
N ILE A 55 -5.35 23.26 -17.45
CA ILE A 55 -3.98 23.75 -17.59
C ILE A 55 -3.09 22.80 -16.78
N PRO A 56 -2.16 22.08 -17.43
CA PRO A 56 -1.12 21.36 -16.71
C PRO A 56 -0.38 22.39 -15.85
N ASP A 57 -0.45 22.21 -14.55
CA ASP A 57 0.60 22.72 -13.68
C ASP A 57 1.77 21.77 -13.96
N ASP A 58 2.78 22.23 -14.71
CA ASP A 58 3.93 21.40 -15.08
C ASP A 58 4.81 21.07 -13.86
N GLU A 59 4.51 21.64 -12.68
CA GLU A 59 5.19 21.33 -11.43
C GLU A 59 4.60 20.06 -10.77
N PRO A 60 5.46 19.09 -10.42
CA PRO A 60 5.03 17.89 -9.71
C PRO A 60 4.47 18.29 -8.35
N SER A 61 3.44 17.56 -7.90
CA SER A 61 2.89 17.83 -6.56
C SER A 61 3.91 17.49 -5.47
N THR A 62 3.71 18.02 -4.26
CA THR A 62 4.55 17.67 -3.11
C THR A 62 4.52 16.16 -2.84
N LEU A 63 3.37 15.51 -3.04
CA LEU A 63 3.24 14.07 -2.87
C LEU A 63 4.00 13.28 -3.95
N GLU A 64 3.92 13.71 -5.21
CA GLU A 64 4.69 13.11 -6.31
C GLU A 64 6.19 13.26 -6.07
N SER A 65 6.63 14.48 -5.72
CA SER A 65 8.04 14.77 -5.42
C SER A 65 8.55 13.92 -4.26
N LEU A 66 7.76 13.76 -3.20
CA LEU A 66 8.08 12.87 -2.08
C LEU A 66 8.19 11.42 -2.55
N LEU A 67 7.21 10.93 -3.32
CA LEU A 67 7.18 9.55 -3.79
C LEU A 67 8.40 9.21 -4.63
N LEU A 68 8.71 10.04 -5.62
CA LEU A 68 9.87 9.83 -6.49
C LEU A 68 11.18 9.97 -5.73
N ALA A 69 11.34 11.00 -4.89
CA ALA A 69 12.57 11.18 -4.12
C ALA A 69 12.83 10.02 -3.14
N GLN A 70 11.79 9.50 -2.48
CA GLN A 70 11.94 8.32 -1.63
C GLN A 70 12.26 7.09 -2.50
N TRP A 71 11.55 6.86 -3.60
CA TRP A 71 11.78 5.72 -4.49
C TRP A 71 13.20 5.70 -5.07
N GLU A 72 13.71 6.84 -5.54
CA GLU A 72 15.06 7.02 -6.06
C GLU A 72 16.11 6.78 -4.99
N ASP A 73 15.94 7.32 -3.78
CA ASP A 73 16.84 7.06 -2.64
C ASP A 73 16.98 5.55 -2.37
N ARG A 74 15.90 4.79 -2.52
CA ARG A 74 15.91 3.32 -2.37
C ARG A 74 16.58 2.63 -3.55
N MET A 75 16.43 3.19 -4.76
CA MET A 75 17.14 2.72 -5.95
C MET A 75 18.65 2.87 -5.78
N TRP A 76 19.10 4.04 -5.32
CA TRP A 76 20.52 4.30 -5.02
C TRP A 76 21.09 3.40 -3.92
N LYS A 77 20.27 2.96 -2.98
CA LYS A 77 20.64 1.99 -1.93
C LYS A 77 20.66 0.55 -2.40
N GLY A 78 20.17 0.26 -3.62
CA GLY A 78 20.20 -1.09 -4.21
C GLY A 78 19.19 -2.06 -3.60
N ILE A 79 18.05 -1.59 -3.08
CA ILE A 79 17.02 -2.48 -2.50
C ILE A 79 16.17 -3.19 -3.56
N TYR A 80 16.11 -2.65 -4.78
CA TYR A 80 15.40 -3.27 -5.89
C TYR A 80 16.23 -4.41 -6.46
N ARG A 81 15.55 -5.48 -6.90
CA ARG A 81 16.23 -6.62 -7.53
C ARG A 81 16.97 -6.21 -8.80
N TYR A 82 16.34 -5.36 -9.61
CA TYR A 82 16.91 -4.89 -10.88
C TYR A 82 16.59 -3.41 -11.12
N ASP A 83 17.36 -2.77 -12.00
CA ASP A 83 17.11 -1.41 -12.45
C ASP A 83 16.09 -1.39 -13.59
N VAL A 84 14.83 -1.12 -13.25
CA VAL A 84 13.73 -1.02 -14.21
C VAL A 84 13.96 0.02 -15.31
N THR A 85 14.77 1.05 -15.06
CA THR A 85 15.03 2.11 -16.07
C THR A 85 15.90 1.63 -17.22
N THR A 86 16.58 0.49 -17.04
CA THR A 86 17.41 -0.16 -18.06
C THR A 86 16.70 -1.32 -18.77
N SER A 87 15.43 -1.57 -18.44
CA SER A 87 14.67 -2.69 -19.00
C SER A 87 14.45 -2.54 -20.50
N GLU A 88 14.66 -3.62 -21.25
CA GLU A 88 14.41 -3.63 -22.69
C GLU A 88 12.92 -3.57 -22.99
N ILE A 89 12.52 -2.63 -23.85
CA ILE A 89 11.13 -2.42 -24.25
C ILE A 89 10.99 -2.63 -25.76
N LYS A 90 9.94 -3.36 -26.16
CA LYS A 90 9.58 -3.58 -27.56
C LYS A 90 8.10 -3.30 -27.81
N ILE A 91 7.83 -2.47 -28.81
CA ILE A 91 6.47 -2.27 -29.33
C ILE A 91 6.11 -3.48 -30.19
N ILE A 92 5.02 -4.16 -29.83
CA ILE A 92 4.51 -5.29 -30.61
C ILE A 92 3.54 -4.75 -31.66
N GLY A 93 3.86 -4.98 -32.93
CA GLY A 93 3.02 -4.59 -34.05
C GLY A 93 1.68 -5.33 -34.07
N GLY A 94 0.63 -4.67 -34.58
CA GLY A 94 -0.71 -5.24 -34.69
C GLY A 94 -1.80 -4.17 -34.66
N ARG A 95 -3.07 -4.61 -34.64
CA ARG A 95 -4.22 -3.67 -34.51
C ARG A 95 -4.33 -3.04 -33.13
N ARG A 96 -3.75 -3.70 -32.12
CA ARG A 96 -3.67 -3.22 -30.74
C ARG A 96 -2.23 -2.76 -30.49
N LYS A 97 -2.06 -1.69 -29.71
CA LYS A 97 -0.75 -1.14 -29.36
C LYS A 97 -0.28 -1.80 -28.07
N PHE A 98 0.44 -2.91 -28.19
CA PHE A 98 1.05 -3.59 -27.05
C PHE A 98 2.49 -3.15 -26.88
N LEU A 99 2.92 -3.05 -25.62
CA LEU A 99 4.29 -2.83 -25.20
C LEU A 99 4.71 -4.06 -24.40
N ALA A 100 5.82 -4.67 -24.77
CA ALA A 100 6.44 -5.74 -24.00
C ALA A 100 7.72 -5.21 -23.38
N GLN A 101 7.90 -5.51 -22.09
CA GLN A 101 9.09 -5.17 -21.32
C GLN A 101 9.70 -6.45 -20.78
N LEU A 102 11.02 -6.57 -20.88
CA LEU A 102 11.77 -7.71 -20.35
C LEU A 102 12.36 -7.32 -18.98
N ASN A 103 11.85 -7.96 -17.93
CA ASN A 103 12.37 -7.85 -16.56
C ASN A 103 13.02 -9.18 -16.18
N GLU A 104 14.33 -9.33 -16.43
CA GLU A 104 15.04 -10.62 -16.35
C GLU A 104 15.01 -11.25 -14.95
N GLU A 105 14.99 -10.43 -13.90
CA GLU A 105 15.05 -10.87 -12.50
C GLU A 105 13.68 -10.87 -11.79
N TRP A 106 12.59 -10.68 -12.54
CA TRP A 106 11.24 -10.63 -11.98
C TRP A 106 10.86 -11.92 -11.22
N ASN A 107 11.33 -13.08 -11.69
CA ASN A 107 10.84 -14.40 -11.27
C ASN A 107 11.93 -15.39 -10.79
N MET A 108 13.12 -14.92 -10.44
CA MET A 108 14.19 -15.84 -9.97
C MET A 108 13.90 -16.52 -8.61
N ASP A 109 12.85 -16.10 -7.88
CA ASP A 109 12.47 -16.62 -6.55
C ASP A 109 11.15 -17.41 -6.54
N HIS A 110 10.67 -17.94 -7.66
CA HIS A 110 9.71 -19.05 -7.55
C HIS A 110 10.44 -20.25 -6.92
N LEU A 111 10.27 -20.37 -5.59
CA LEU A 111 10.73 -21.44 -4.69
C LEU A 111 12.08 -21.19 -3.99
N SER A 112 12.18 -20.13 -3.19
CA SER A 112 12.77 -20.37 -1.87
C SER A 112 11.66 -21.02 -1.05
N ASP A 113 11.83 -22.30 -0.66
CA ASP A 113 10.90 -22.99 0.23
C ASP A 113 10.53 -22.05 1.40
N PRO A 114 9.24 -21.90 1.74
CA PRO A 114 8.92 -21.22 2.98
C PRO A 114 9.61 -22.02 4.09
N ASP A 115 10.49 -21.36 4.85
CA ASP A 115 11.05 -21.94 6.06
C ASP A 115 9.85 -22.47 6.88
N GLU A 116 9.82 -23.77 7.17
CA GLU A 116 8.64 -24.52 7.64
C GLU A 116 8.07 -24.03 8.98
N ASN A 117 8.53 -22.89 9.51
CA ASN A 117 8.22 -22.38 10.84
C ASN A 117 7.49 -21.03 10.92
N GLU A 118 7.21 -20.30 9.84
CA GLU A 118 6.56 -18.97 9.96
C GLU A 118 5.32 -18.74 9.11
N VAL A 119 4.47 -19.77 9.00
CA VAL A 119 3.13 -19.58 8.43
C VAL A 119 2.14 -19.13 9.52
N CYS A 120 2.22 -17.85 9.92
CA CYS A 120 1.23 -17.23 10.79
C CYS A 120 0.07 -16.64 9.96
N TRP A 121 -0.92 -17.48 9.65
CA TRP A 121 -2.18 -17.02 9.07
C TRP A 121 -3.02 -16.27 10.12
N ARG A 122 -2.75 -14.98 10.31
CA ARG A 122 -3.67 -14.10 11.05
C ARG A 122 -3.72 -12.70 10.42
N GLY A 123 -4.89 -12.40 9.83
CA GLY A 123 -5.54 -11.07 9.67
C GLY A 123 -4.76 -9.94 8.99
N ASP A 124 -3.58 -9.61 9.49
CA ASP A 124 -2.77 -8.46 9.10
C ASP A 124 -1.36 -8.86 8.63
N SER A 125 -0.99 -10.14 8.74
CA SER A 125 0.40 -10.62 8.59
C SER A 125 0.92 -10.70 7.14
N PHE A 126 0.06 -10.59 6.12
CA PHE A 126 0.49 -10.90 4.75
C PHE A 126 1.38 -9.81 4.13
N ILE A 127 1.17 -8.54 4.47
CA ILE A 127 2.02 -7.43 4.02
C ILE A 127 3.35 -7.44 4.78
N PHE A 128 3.34 -7.88 6.05
CA PHE A 128 4.55 -8.03 6.85
C PHE A 128 5.44 -9.18 6.40
N ASN A 129 4.89 -10.20 5.75
CA ASN A 129 5.68 -11.23 5.09
C ASN A 129 6.38 -10.71 3.81
N TRP A 130 5.92 -9.58 3.24
CA TRP A 130 6.54 -8.96 2.07
C TRP A 130 7.62 -7.94 2.44
N VAL A 131 7.40 -7.17 3.52
CA VAL A 131 8.39 -6.21 4.04
C VAL A 131 9.53 -6.98 4.70
N LYS A 132 10.53 -7.36 3.91
CA LYS A 132 11.74 -8.02 4.43
C LYS A 132 12.62 -7.01 5.16
N HIS A 133 12.55 -5.74 4.76
CA HIS A 133 13.35 -4.66 5.33
C HIS A 133 12.53 -3.42 5.65
N HIS A 134 12.79 -2.78 6.79
CA HIS A 134 12.22 -1.46 7.14
C HIS A 134 12.42 -0.41 6.02
N GLU A 135 13.44 -0.59 5.18
CA GLU A 135 13.78 0.30 4.07
C GLU A 135 12.75 0.31 2.93
N GLU A 136 11.92 -0.74 2.82
CA GLU A 136 10.82 -0.82 1.86
C GLU A 136 9.69 0.13 2.20
N LEU A 137 9.54 0.54 3.47
CA LEU A 137 8.55 1.54 3.85
C LEU A 137 9.06 2.95 3.51
N LEU A 138 8.38 3.62 2.57
CA LEU A 138 8.82 4.92 2.06
C LEU A 138 8.30 6.08 2.90
N PHE A 139 6.99 6.15 3.07
CA PHE A 139 6.27 7.16 3.83
C PHE A 139 4.83 6.73 4.08
N CYS A 140 4.10 7.51 4.88
CA CYS A 140 2.68 7.30 5.12
C CYS A 140 1.86 8.49 4.59
N VAL A 141 0.61 8.22 4.23
CA VAL A 141 -0.37 9.23 3.85
C VAL A 141 -1.58 9.16 4.77
N ALA A 142 -1.99 10.30 5.32
CA ALA A 142 -3.17 10.38 6.19
C ALA A 142 -4.05 11.59 5.84
N SER A 143 -5.25 11.62 6.41
CA SER A 143 -6.06 12.83 6.39
C SER A 143 -5.47 13.87 7.34
N GLY A 144 -5.32 15.11 6.89
CA GLY A 144 -4.90 16.23 7.73
C GLY A 144 -6.08 17.08 8.20
N GLU A 145 -5.80 17.93 9.19
CA GLU A 145 -6.78 18.84 9.79
C GLU A 145 -6.68 20.26 9.18
N LYS A 146 -5.57 20.58 8.52
CA LYS A 146 -5.27 21.90 7.98
C LYS A 146 -5.87 22.11 6.60
N ALA A 147 -6.13 23.36 6.25
CA ALA A 147 -6.69 23.73 4.94
C ALA A 147 -5.72 23.49 3.75
N ILE A 148 -4.43 23.30 4.04
CA ILE A 148 -3.39 22.99 3.05
C ILE A 148 -2.76 21.62 3.37
N PRO A 149 -2.33 20.85 2.36
CA PRO A 149 -1.56 19.64 2.62
C PRO A 149 -0.23 19.96 3.30
N GLU A 150 0.26 19.03 4.11
CA GLU A 150 1.52 19.18 4.82
C GLU A 150 2.37 17.91 4.76
N LEU A 151 3.69 18.10 4.69
CA LEU A 151 4.66 17.04 4.85
C LEU A 151 5.35 17.18 6.20
N ILE A 152 5.14 16.20 7.06
CA ILE A 152 5.82 16.08 8.35
C ILE A 152 7.02 15.14 8.15
N PRO A 153 8.27 15.61 8.30
CA PRO A 153 9.45 14.80 7.97
C PRO A 153 9.56 13.50 8.77
N THR A 154 9.01 13.49 9.98
CA THR A 154 9.16 12.38 10.93
C THR A 154 7.97 12.38 11.87
N ALA A 155 7.10 11.38 11.75
CA ALA A 155 5.94 11.18 12.59
C ALA A 155 5.74 9.68 12.86
N PRO A 156 5.11 9.30 13.98
CA PRO A 156 4.62 7.94 14.15
C PRO A 156 3.57 7.62 13.08
N VAL A 157 3.48 6.36 12.66
CA VAL A 157 2.46 5.92 11.71
C VAL A 157 1.07 6.08 12.34
N PRO A 158 0.18 6.92 11.78
CA PRO A 158 -1.15 7.11 12.33
C PRO A 158 -2.08 5.96 11.93
N ASN A 159 -3.07 5.67 12.76
CA ASN A 159 -4.19 4.80 12.38
C ASN A 159 -4.98 5.40 11.20
N ALA A 160 -5.63 4.55 10.40
CA ALA A 160 -6.40 4.94 9.23
C ALA A 160 -5.57 5.73 8.20
N SER A 161 -4.38 5.20 7.89
CA SER A 161 -3.42 5.77 6.94
C SER A 161 -3.14 4.82 5.79
N ILE A 162 -2.63 5.34 4.68
CA ILE A 162 -2.08 4.54 3.59
C ILE A 162 -0.57 4.50 3.76
N LEU A 163 -0.02 3.32 3.96
CA LEU A 163 1.41 3.09 3.90
C LEU A 163 1.83 3.02 2.44
N VAL A 164 2.92 3.71 2.09
CA VAL A 164 3.52 3.64 0.75
C VAL A 164 4.79 2.81 0.85
N LEU A 165 4.76 1.66 0.20
CA LEU A 165 5.86 0.70 0.22
C LEU A 165 6.50 0.62 -1.17
N SER A 166 7.81 0.49 -1.19
CA SER A 166 8.59 0.19 -2.37
C SER A 166 8.23 -1.21 -2.91
N ASN A 167 8.02 -1.34 -4.22
CA ASN A 167 7.95 -2.66 -4.85
C ASN A 167 9.37 -3.08 -5.26
N VAL A 168 9.98 -4.01 -4.49
CA VAL A 168 11.35 -4.50 -4.72
C VAL A 168 11.57 -5.15 -6.09
N THR A 169 10.48 -5.49 -6.78
CA THR A 169 10.46 -5.85 -8.21
C THR A 169 9.59 -4.84 -8.95
N PRO A 170 10.13 -3.66 -9.32
CA PRO A 170 9.31 -2.60 -9.91
C PRO A 170 9.07 -2.88 -11.40
N VAL A 171 7.80 -2.88 -11.83
CA VAL A 171 7.47 -2.97 -13.28
C VAL A 171 7.76 -1.67 -14.02
N GLU A 172 7.61 -0.53 -13.36
CA GLU A 172 7.87 0.80 -13.93
C GLU A 172 8.63 1.66 -12.90
N TYR A 173 9.18 2.78 -13.35
CA TYR A 173 9.77 3.78 -12.47
C TYR A 173 8.74 4.23 -11.42
N GLY A 174 9.18 4.50 -10.18
CA GLY A 174 8.27 4.91 -9.11
C GLY A 174 7.25 3.85 -8.66
N HIS A 175 7.40 2.57 -9.06
CA HIS A 175 6.42 1.54 -8.73
C HIS A 175 6.38 1.25 -7.22
N VAL A 176 5.22 1.52 -6.60
CA VAL A 176 4.96 1.32 -5.17
C VAL A 176 3.70 0.49 -4.91
N PHE A 177 3.59 -0.01 -3.68
CA PHE A 177 2.34 -0.50 -3.10
C PHE A 177 1.70 0.56 -2.20
N LEU A 178 0.39 0.71 -2.31
CA LEU A 178 -0.43 1.48 -1.36
C LEU A 178 -1.17 0.50 -0.46
N VAL A 179 -0.88 0.55 0.82
CA VAL A 179 -1.38 -0.40 1.82
C VAL A 179 -2.23 0.33 2.86
N PRO A 180 -3.54 0.10 2.91
CA PRO A 180 -4.37 0.64 3.98
C PRO A 180 -3.99 0.06 5.35
N HIS A 181 -3.76 0.92 6.33
CA HIS A 181 -3.39 0.59 7.70
C HIS A 181 -4.41 1.14 8.71
N GLY A 182 -4.81 0.31 9.67
CA GLY A 182 -5.73 0.71 10.75
C GLY A 182 -7.18 0.91 10.31
N PHE A 183 -7.56 0.43 9.12
CA PHE A 183 -8.95 0.37 8.67
C PHE A 183 -9.64 -0.87 9.26
N THR A 184 -10.90 -0.71 9.67
CA THR A 184 -11.66 -1.72 10.44
C THR A 184 -12.14 -2.92 9.60
N SER A 185 -11.60 -3.14 8.39
CA SER A 185 -12.07 -4.22 7.52
C SER A 185 -11.52 -5.56 8.01
N ILE A 186 -12.42 -6.39 8.55
CA ILE A 186 -12.20 -7.82 8.86
C ILE A 186 -12.12 -8.66 7.56
N SER A 187 -12.31 -8.03 6.40
CA SER A 187 -12.55 -8.73 5.14
C SER A 187 -11.49 -8.42 4.10
N GLN A 188 -11.18 -9.43 3.28
CA GLN A 188 -10.35 -9.36 2.07
C GLN A 188 -10.90 -8.39 1.00
N PHE A 189 -11.93 -7.59 1.33
CA PHE A 189 -12.60 -6.64 0.46
C PHE A 189 -12.25 -5.21 0.83
N MET A 190 -12.21 -4.40 -0.21
CA MET A 190 -11.98 -2.96 -0.17
C MET A 190 -13.15 -2.25 0.53
N ASP A 191 -12.89 -1.58 1.66
CA ASP A 191 -13.88 -0.70 2.29
C ASP A 191 -13.87 0.70 1.65
N ALA A 192 -14.98 1.43 1.80
CA ALA A 192 -15.17 2.74 1.18
C ALA A 192 -14.10 3.78 1.61
N ARG A 193 -13.62 3.73 2.86
CA ARG A 193 -12.61 4.68 3.36
C ARG A 193 -11.24 4.37 2.79
N SER A 194 -10.88 3.09 2.69
CA SER A 194 -9.64 2.67 2.03
C SER A 194 -9.61 3.10 0.55
N LEU A 195 -10.72 2.89 -0.17
CA LEU A 195 -10.84 3.33 -1.56
C LEU A 195 -10.79 4.86 -1.70
N GLU A 196 -11.49 5.59 -0.84
CA GLU A 196 -11.46 7.06 -0.81
C GLU A 196 -10.03 7.58 -0.63
N MET A 197 -9.30 7.05 0.36
CA MET A 197 -7.94 7.46 0.66
C MET A 197 -6.97 7.18 -0.49
N VAL A 198 -7.07 6.02 -1.12
CA VAL A 198 -6.24 5.66 -2.27
C VAL A 198 -6.58 6.50 -3.51
N THR A 199 -7.86 6.81 -3.71
CA THR A 199 -8.30 7.73 -4.78
C THR A 199 -7.74 9.13 -4.55
N ARG A 200 -7.70 9.60 -3.30
CA ARG A 200 -7.08 10.88 -2.94
C ARG A 200 -5.59 10.89 -3.22
N VAL A 201 -4.86 9.80 -2.93
CA VAL A 201 -3.45 9.66 -3.30
C VAL A 201 -3.29 9.85 -4.81
N ALA A 202 -4.10 9.15 -5.62
CA ALA A 202 -4.02 9.25 -7.08
C ALA A 202 -4.37 10.64 -7.62
N MET A 203 -5.29 11.36 -6.97
CA MET A 203 -5.66 12.73 -7.36
C MET A 203 -4.60 13.76 -6.98
N GLU A 204 -3.95 13.57 -5.83
CA GLU A 204 -2.92 14.47 -5.33
C GLU A 204 -1.58 14.26 -6.06
N VAL A 205 -1.29 13.04 -6.51
CA VAL A 205 -0.22 12.78 -7.48
C VAL A 205 -0.68 13.35 -8.82
N LYS A 206 -0.25 14.57 -9.15
CA LYS A 206 -0.66 15.32 -10.36
C LYS A 206 -0.03 14.76 -11.66
N ASN A 207 0.11 13.45 -11.77
CA ASN A 207 0.77 12.77 -12.87
C ASN A 207 -0.22 11.89 -13.64
N ARG A 208 -0.40 12.17 -14.94
CA ARG A 208 -1.33 11.41 -15.81
C ARG A 208 -0.90 9.96 -16.04
N SER A 209 0.38 9.67 -15.86
CA SER A 209 0.93 8.33 -15.96
C SER A 209 0.76 7.52 -14.68
N PHE A 210 0.45 8.16 -13.55
CA PHE A 210 0.21 7.48 -12.29
C PHE A 210 -1.10 6.70 -12.36
N ARG A 211 -1.02 5.38 -12.26
CA ARG A 211 -2.18 4.49 -12.31
C ARG A 211 -2.25 3.69 -11.03
N VAL A 212 -3.46 3.36 -10.61
CA VAL A 212 -3.69 2.57 -9.41
C VAL A 212 -4.48 1.33 -9.79
N PHE A 213 -3.96 0.16 -9.42
CA PHE A 213 -4.57 -1.14 -9.67
C PHE A 213 -4.82 -1.86 -8.36
N TYR A 214 -5.91 -2.60 -8.29
CA TYR A 214 -6.24 -3.47 -7.16
C TYR A 214 -6.19 -4.93 -7.62
N ASP A 215 -5.39 -5.75 -6.93
CA ASP A 215 -5.31 -7.18 -7.16
C ASP A 215 -6.08 -7.94 -6.08
N CYS A 216 -7.06 -8.74 -6.49
CA CYS A 216 -7.90 -9.56 -5.61
C CYS A 216 -7.63 -11.07 -5.72
N SER A 217 -6.56 -11.48 -6.40
CA SER A 217 -6.33 -12.86 -6.86
C SER A 217 -5.95 -13.89 -5.77
N MET A 218 -5.88 -13.51 -4.49
CA MET A 218 -5.48 -14.41 -3.39
C MET A 218 -6.61 -14.63 -2.35
N PRO A 219 -6.94 -15.89 -1.99
CA PRO A 219 -7.96 -16.22 -0.98
C PRO A 219 -7.56 -15.89 0.48
N SER A 220 -6.43 -15.19 0.65
CA SER A 220 -5.90 -14.68 1.92
C SER A 220 -5.41 -13.22 1.80
N ALA A 221 -5.87 -12.48 0.78
CA ALA A 221 -5.32 -11.20 0.38
C ALA A 221 -5.44 -10.13 1.47
N SER A 222 -4.30 -9.60 1.90
CA SER A 222 -4.24 -8.26 2.43
C SER A 222 -4.58 -7.25 1.33
N LEU A 223 -5.34 -6.23 1.66
CA LEU A 223 -5.73 -5.16 0.74
C LEU A 223 -4.50 -4.30 0.41
N TYR A 224 -4.09 -4.26 -0.85
CA TYR A 224 -3.08 -3.31 -1.34
C TYR A 224 -3.38 -2.91 -2.78
N PHE A 225 -2.83 -1.79 -3.20
CA PHE A 225 -2.90 -1.32 -4.57
C PHE A 225 -1.50 -1.23 -5.16
N GLN A 226 -1.36 -1.60 -6.43
CA GLN A 226 -0.15 -1.43 -7.20
C GLN A 226 -0.21 -0.13 -7.98
N VAL A 227 0.91 0.57 -7.99
CA VAL A 227 0.99 1.89 -8.59
C VAL A 227 2.23 1.99 -9.46
N PRO A 228 2.11 1.81 -10.77
CA PRO A 228 3.21 2.06 -11.71
C PRO A 228 3.09 3.49 -12.30
N THR A 229 4.23 4.13 -12.56
CA THR A 229 4.31 5.43 -13.25
C THR A 229 4.85 5.23 -14.66
N CYS A 230 3.99 5.40 -15.68
CA CYS A 230 4.35 5.23 -17.09
C CYS A 230 5.25 6.35 -17.65
#